data_AF-A0A9J6PXB7-F1
#
_entry.id   AF-A0A9J6PXB7-F1
#
_cell.length_a   1.000
_cell.length_b   1.000
_cell.length_c   1.000
_cell.angle_alpha   90.00
_cell.angle_beta   90.00
_cell.angle_gamma   90.00
#
_symmetry.space_group_name_H-M   'P 1'
#
loop_
_entity.id
_entity.type
_entity.pdbx_description
1 polymer ?
#
loop_
_entity_poly.entity_id
_entity_poly.type
_entity_poly.pdbx_seq_one_letter_code
_entity_poly.pdbx_strand_id
1 'polypeptide(L)'
;MLELRPNCEWCDRDLPPDSPEARICSFECTFCAKCAQTALNHRCPNCQGELVRRPVRPENKLVTFPASTTRVHAKREEHDDR
;
A
#
# COMPACT_ATOMS: atom_id res chain seq x y z
N MET A 1 3.11 12.50 8.72
CA MET A 1 3.87 11.27 9.06
C MET A 1 3.21 10.12 8.33
N LEU A 2 3.96 9.18 7.78
CA LEU A 2 3.42 8.03 7.06
C LEU A 2 2.27 7.36 7.83
N GLU A 3 1.12 7.20 7.22
CA GLU A 3 -0.06 6.59 7.85
C GLU A 3 0.15 5.10 8.10
N LEU A 4 0.95 4.42 7.25
CA LEU A 4 1.13 2.96 7.26
C LEU A 4 -0.20 2.22 7.13
N ARG A 5 -0.87 2.38 5.97
CA ARG A 5 -2.16 1.74 5.68
C ARG A 5 -2.12 0.23 5.93
N PRO A 6 -3.17 -0.35 6.55
CA PRO A 6 -3.12 -1.71 7.08
C PRO A 6 -3.35 -2.78 6.03
N ASN A 7 -3.66 -2.42 4.78
CA ASN A 7 -4.06 -3.37 3.74
C ASN A 7 -3.49 -3.02 2.36
N CYS A 8 -3.50 -4.00 1.47
CA CYS A 8 -3.28 -3.83 0.05
C CYS A 8 -4.53 -3.23 -0.59
N GLU A 9 -4.39 -2.06 -1.21
CA GLU A 9 -5.51 -1.37 -1.84
C GLU A 9 -6.10 -2.12 -3.05
N TRP A 10 -5.41 -3.14 -3.59
CA TRP A 10 -5.86 -3.93 -4.74
C TRP A 10 -6.58 -5.23 -4.38
N CYS A 11 -6.05 -5.99 -3.42
CA CYS A 11 -6.56 -7.32 -3.06
C CYS A 11 -7.04 -7.43 -1.61
N ASP A 12 -7.00 -6.32 -0.88
CA ASP A 12 -7.38 -6.20 0.51
C ASP A 12 -6.65 -7.13 1.50
N ARG A 13 -5.50 -7.70 1.12
CA ARG A 13 -4.67 -8.45 2.06
C ARG A 13 -4.07 -7.53 3.14
N ASP A 14 -4.01 -8.00 4.38
CA ASP A 14 -3.36 -7.28 5.47
C ASP A 14 -1.85 -7.06 5.23
N LEU A 15 -1.41 -5.84 5.54
CA LEU A 15 -0.05 -5.34 5.43
C LEU A 15 0.32 -4.62 6.74
N PRO A 16 0.69 -5.37 7.80
CA PRO A 16 1.05 -4.79 9.09
C PRO A 16 2.25 -3.83 8.97
N PRO A 17 2.46 -2.90 9.91
CA PRO A 17 3.45 -1.82 9.80
C PRO A 17 4.91 -2.28 9.62
N ASP A 18 5.22 -3.50 10.04
CA ASP A 18 6.49 -4.20 9.91
C ASP A 18 6.60 -5.09 8.67
N SER A 19 5.53 -5.22 7.88
CA SER A 19 5.47 -6.10 6.72
C SER A 19 6.53 -5.76 5.68
N PRO A 20 7.41 -6.72 5.31
CA PRO A 20 8.38 -6.53 4.22
C PRO A 20 7.73 -6.55 2.84
N GLU A 21 6.48 -7.02 2.77
CA GLU A 21 5.71 -7.19 1.54
C GLU A 21 4.95 -5.92 1.14
N ALA A 22 4.92 -4.89 1.99
CA ALA A 22 4.28 -3.64 1.66
C ALA A 22 5.09 -2.86 0.62
N ARG A 23 4.41 -2.39 -0.41
CA ARG A 23 4.90 -1.44 -1.41
C ARG A 23 4.09 -0.16 -1.30
N ILE A 24 4.74 0.98 -1.49
CA ILE A 24 4.14 2.31 -1.31
C ILE A 24 4.60 3.26 -2.42
N CYS A 25 3.75 4.20 -2.82
CA CYS A 25 4.13 5.35 -3.65
C CYS A 25 4.29 6.63 -2.81
N SER A 26 4.66 7.74 -3.44
CA SER A 26 4.81 9.05 -2.78
C SER A 26 3.53 9.61 -2.13
N PHE A 27 2.35 9.13 -2.56
CA PHE A 27 1.04 9.51 -2.01
C PHE A 27 0.49 8.47 -1.02
N GLU A 28 1.35 7.57 -0.55
CA GLU A 28 1.01 6.55 0.44
C GLU A 28 0.01 5.48 -0.02
N CYS A 29 -0.29 5.39 -1.32
CA CYS A 29 -1.04 4.24 -1.85
C CYS A 29 -0.26 2.95 -1.58
N THR A 30 -0.88 2.00 -0.90
CA THR A 30 -0.22 0.80 -0.38
C THR A 30 -0.69 -0.45 -1.11
N PHE A 31 0.25 -1.25 -1.62
CA PHE A 31 -0.01 -2.50 -2.32
C PHE A 31 0.92 -3.61 -1.82
N CYS A 32 0.50 -4.87 -1.88
CA CYS A 32 1.39 -5.98 -1.56
C CYS A 32 2.38 -6.23 -2.71
N ALA A 33 3.53 -6.83 -2.42
CA ALA A 33 4.57 -7.11 -3.40
C ALA A 33 4.05 -7.94 -4.59
N LYS A 34 3.16 -8.92 -4.32
CA LYS A 34 2.49 -9.70 -5.36
C LYS A 34 1.70 -8.81 -6.32
N CYS A 35 0.79 -7.96 -5.82
CA CYS A 35 0.00 -7.06 -6.67
C CYS A 35 0.87 -6.05 -7.41
N ALA A 36 1.88 -5.49 -6.73
CA ALA A 36 2.86 -4.59 -7.34
C ALA A 36 3.56 -5.26 -8.53
N GLN A 37 3.98 -6.52 -8.39
CA GLN A 37 4.66 -7.25 -9.45
C GLN A 37 3.71 -7.71 -10.57
N THR A 38 2.54 -8.27 -10.24
CA THR A 38 1.70 -8.97 -11.22
C THR A 38 0.69 -8.06 -11.93
N ALA A 39 -0.06 -7.27 -11.17
CA ALA A 39 -1.19 -6.49 -11.71
C ALA A 39 -0.79 -5.05 -12.05
N LEU A 40 0.23 -4.54 -11.37
CA LEU A 40 0.55 -3.11 -11.37
C LEU A 40 1.91 -2.80 -12.02
N ASN A 41 2.73 -3.82 -12.32
CA ASN A 41 4.05 -3.68 -12.93
C ASN A 41 4.93 -2.59 -12.27
N HIS A 42 4.93 -2.58 -10.93
CA HIS A 42 5.60 -1.61 -10.07
C HIS A 42 5.20 -0.13 -10.26
N ARG A 43 4.01 0.11 -10.81
CA ARG A 43 3.43 1.45 -10.97
C ARG A 43 2.11 1.58 -10.22
N CYS A 44 1.95 2.66 -9.48
CA CYS A 44 0.74 2.92 -8.73
C CYS A 44 -0.42 3.23 -9.69
N PRO A 45 -1.56 2.54 -9.63
CA PRO A 45 -2.68 2.79 -10.53
C PRO A 45 -3.35 4.15 -10.28
N ASN A 46 -3.19 4.73 -9.08
CA ASN A 46 -3.83 6.00 -8.72
C ASN A 46 -3.01 7.24 -9.12
N CYS A 47 -1.66 7.14 -9.12
CA CYS A 47 -0.78 8.29 -9.35
C CYS A 47 0.33 8.06 -10.40
N GLN A 48 0.39 6.86 -10.99
CA GLN A 48 1.40 6.44 -11.97
C GLN A 48 2.87 6.49 -11.53
N GLY A 49 3.12 6.81 -10.26
CA GLY A 49 4.44 6.78 -9.64
C GLY A 49 4.95 5.37 -9.36
N GLU A 50 6.21 5.26 -8.99
CA GLU A 50 6.83 3.98 -8.63
C GLU A 50 6.26 3.39 -7.34
N LEU A 51 6.21 2.06 -7.28
CA LEU A 51 5.90 1.28 -6.09
C LEU A 51 7.17 0.68 -5.51
N VAL A 52 7.70 1.32 -4.46
CA VAL A 52 8.91 0.90 -3.75
C VAL A 52 8.58 0.23 -2.43
N ARG A 53 9.55 -0.43 -1.79
CA ARG A 53 9.35 -1.05 -0.47
C ARG A 53 8.94 0.02 0.56
N ARG A 54 7.85 -0.24 1.29
CA ARG A 54 7.39 0.64 2.36
C ARG A 54 8.41 0.67 3.51
N PRO A 55 8.84 1.84 4.00
CA PRO A 55 9.64 1.94 5.20
C PRO A 55 8.91 1.33 6.42
N VAL A 56 9.65 0.59 7.24
CA VAL A 56 9.12 -0.02 8.47
C VAL A 56 9.25 0.99 9.61
N ARG A 57 8.19 1.16 10.39
CA ARG A 57 8.25 1.89 11.67
C ARG A 57 8.71 0.93 12.77
N PRO A 58 9.82 1.22 13.46
CA PRO A 58 10.28 0.40 14.57
C PRO A 58 9.22 0.25 15.67
N GLU A 59 9.20 -0.91 16.33
CA GLU A 59 8.19 -1.26 17.34
C GLU A 59 8.07 -0.22 18.46
N ASN A 60 9.20 0.27 18.97
CA ASN A 60 9.22 1.29 20.01
C ASN A 60 8.59 2.63 19.59
N LYS A 61 8.48 2.91 18.29
CA LYS A 61 7.82 4.10 17.75
C LYS A 61 6.34 3.88 17.49
N LEU A 62 5.85 2.64 17.38
CA LEU A 62 4.42 2.37 17.18
C LEU A 62 3.56 2.76 18.39
N VAL A 63 4.12 2.74 19.60
CA VAL A 63 3.42 3.15 20.82
C VAL A 63 3.06 4.64 20.78
N THR A 64 3.99 5.50 20.34
CA THR A 64 3.78 6.95 20.26
C THR A 64 3.18 7.39 18.92
N PHE A 65 3.46 6.63 17.87
CA PHE A 65 3.06 6.93 16.49
C PHE A 65 2.42 5.68 15.87
N PRO A 66 1.16 5.38 16.21
CA PRO A 66 0.49 4.18 15.74
C PRO A 66 0.33 4.16 14.22
N ALA A 67 0.26 2.96 13.66
CA ALA A 67 -0.12 2.77 12.27
C ALA A 67 -1.63 3.01 12.11
N SER A 68 -2.05 3.34 10.89
CA SER A 68 -3.45 3.51 10.55
C SER A 68 -4.20 2.19 10.64
N THR A 69 -5.42 2.24 11.19
CA THR A 69 -6.37 1.14 11.19
C THR A 69 -7.38 1.25 10.05
N THR A 70 -7.35 2.36 9.29
CA THR A 70 -8.29 2.62 8.21
C THR A 70 -7.85 1.90 6.95
N ARG A 71 -8.67 0.95 6.49
CA ARG A 71 -8.47 0.28 5.19
C ARG A 71 -8.79 1.22 4.04
N VAL A 72 -8.02 1.11 2.96
CA VAL A 72 -8.23 1.88 1.73
C VAL A 72 -8.31 0.91 0.55
N HIS A 73 -9.08 1.26 -0.47
CA HIS A 73 -9.20 0.48 -1.71
C HIS A 73 -8.89 1.39 -2.90
N ALA A 74 -8.14 0.84 -3.86
CA ALA A 74 -7.86 1.53 -5.12
C ALA A 74 -9.15 1.62 -5.92
N LYS A 75 -9.34 2.74 -6.61
CA LYS A 75 -10.40 2.84 -7.62
C LYS A 75 -10.02 1.90 -8.75
N ARG A 76 -10.65 0.73 -8.81
CA ARG A 76 -10.63 -0.07 -10.02
C ARG A 76 -11.41 0.74 -11.04
N GLU A 77 -10.74 1.32 -12.02
CA GLU A 77 -11.45 1.67 -13.24
C GLU A 77 -11.98 0.33 -13.78
N GLU A 78 -13.27 0.09 -13.58
CA GLU A 78 -14.03 -0.81 -14.43
C GLU A 78 -13.84 -0.23 -15.83
N HIS A 79 -12.87 -0.76 -16.56
CA HIS A 79 -12.84 -0.64 -18.01
C HIS A 79 -14.03 -1.47 -18.49
N ASP A 80 -15.22 -0.88 -18.36
CA ASP A 80 -16.47 -1.28 -18.98
C ASP A 80 -16.19 -1.54 -20.45
N ASP A 81 -16.38 -2.79 -20.85
CA ASP A 81 -16.40 -3.27 -22.22
C ASP A 81 -17.25 -2.33 -23.10
N ARG A 82 -16.59 -1.49 -23.90
CA ARG A 82 -17.18 -0.85 -25.08
C ARG A 82 -16.19 -0.82 -26.23
#